data_AF-A0A0F8YM14-F1
#
_entry.id   AF-A0A0F8YM14-F1
#
_cell.length_a   1.000
_cell.length_b   1.000
_cell.length_c   1.000
_cell.angle_alpha   90.00
_cell.angle_beta   90.00
_cell.angle_gamma   90.00
#
_symmetry.space_group_name_H-M   'P 1'
#
loop_
_entity.id
_entity.type
_entity.pdbx_description
1 polymer ?
#
loop_
_entity_poly.entity_id
_entity_poly.type
_entity_poly.pdbx_seq_one_letter_code
_entity_poly.pdbx_strand_id
1 'polypeptide(L)'
;GVPLLIALVIVSLPLLFIQLRYGRKGYSLLFERTEESRMAGYVSGIMMERQYVAEILSFGLWQHLFKKWYTASQKFFRQDVQLHKQRSAAETVTATFMTCSTVTVTGYIVYACVTKALSLTVGDIMMYSGAFAGGLVGLRIAVDGVSGIYENALFLNDLVEFNKLKPHIEIRQTGKPVPGVVESIELRNVSFKYPATQKYTLKNVNLIFNRSESTLIIGANGAGKSTLLRILAVLTPPTHGSVELFGVRVGPTVWAIRSQIGLIAHQPILYRDFTPRENLEFFGKLYDVPKPADRAGELLDLVGLSHRQDDAVKKLSRGMTQRVSIARALMHDPNLLL
;
A
#
# COMPACT_ATOMS: atom_id res chain seq x y z
N GLY A 1 -5.40 6.79 53.06
CA GLY A 1 -6.00 6.79 51.72
C GLY A 1 -5.09 7.41 50.68
N VAL A 2 -4.93 8.74 50.68
CA VAL A 2 -4.21 9.52 49.65
C VAL A 2 -2.75 9.07 49.39
N PRO A 3 -1.91 8.73 50.39
CA PRO A 3 -0.52 8.34 50.15
C PRO A 3 -0.36 7.03 49.36
N LEU A 4 -1.27 6.07 49.57
CA LEU A 4 -1.25 4.77 48.89
C LEU A 4 -1.64 4.90 47.42
N LEU A 5 -2.58 5.80 47.09
CA LEU A 5 -2.97 6.08 45.71
C LEU A 5 -1.85 6.77 44.93
N ILE A 6 -1.14 7.71 45.56
CA ILE A 6 0.01 8.38 44.93
C ILE A 6 1.14 7.37 44.67
N ALA A 7 1.44 6.50 45.64
CA ALA A 7 2.43 5.43 45.47
C ALA A 7 2.07 4.49 44.32
N LEU A 8 0.79 4.11 44.22
CA LEU A 8 0.26 3.24 43.17
C LEU A 8 0.45 3.83 41.76
N VAL A 9 0.20 5.13 41.58
CA VAL A 9 0.42 5.83 40.30
C VAL A 9 1.91 5.93 39.97
N ILE A 10 2.75 6.35 40.92
CA ILE A 10 4.20 6.51 40.69
C ILE A 10 4.84 5.18 40.28
N VAL A 11 4.43 4.08 40.90
CA VAL A 11 4.93 2.73 40.60
C VAL A 11 4.58 2.26 39.19
N SER A 12 3.51 2.79 38.59
CA SER A 12 3.04 2.43 37.24
C SER A 12 3.64 3.25 36.09
N LEU A 13 4.18 4.45 36.37
CA LEU A 13 4.73 5.33 35.33
C LEU A 13 5.88 4.71 34.51
N PRO A 14 6.84 3.97 35.11
CA PRO A 14 7.90 3.32 34.35
C PRO A 14 7.38 2.30 33.33
N LEU A 15 6.32 1.57 33.69
CA LEU A 15 5.69 0.59 32.80
C LEU A 15 5.11 1.28 31.56
N LEU A 16 4.35 2.35 31.75
CA LEU A 16 3.77 3.13 30.66
C LEU A 16 4.86 3.68 29.73
N PHE A 17 5.94 4.23 30.28
CA PHE A 17 7.05 4.77 29.50
C PHE A 17 7.74 3.70 28.64
N ILE A 18 8.00 2.52 29.22
CA ILE A 18 8.60 1.38 28.51
C ILE A 18 7.68 0.95 27.36
N GLN A 19 6.39 0.74 27.63
CA GLN A 19 5.40 0.33 26.64
C GLN A 19 5.35 1.29 25.45
N LEU A 20 5.22 2.60 25.70
CA LEU A 20 5.19 3.62 24.65
C LEU A 20 6.48 3.68 23.83
N ARG A 21 7.64 3.59 24.50
CA ARG A 21 8.96 3.65 23.85
C ARG A 21 9.17 2.46 22.93
N TYR A 22 8.89 1.24 23.38
CA TYR A 22 9.11 0.04 22.58
C TYR A 22 8.04 -0.14 21.49
N GLY A 23 6.80 0.29 21.73
CA GLY A 23 5.76 0.35 20.70
C GLY A 23 6.17 1.27 19.53
N ARG A 24 6.63 2.50 19.82
CA ARG A 24 7.13 3.43 18.80
C ARG A 24 8.37 2.91 18.08
N LYS A 25 9.29 2.27 18.81
CA LYS A 25 10.51 1.68 18.21
C LYS A 25 10.16 0.52 17.28
N GLY A 26 9.19 -0.32 17.64
CA GLY A 26 8.68 -1.40 16.78
C GLY A 26 8.06 -0.85 15.50
N TYR A 27 7.22 0.18 15.61
CA TYR A 27 6.65 0.87 14.45
C TYR A 27 7.74 1.47 13.54
N SER A 28 8.69 2.26 14.08
CA SER A 28 9.80 2.84 13.30
C SER A 28 10.58 1.79 12.51
N LEU A 29 10.85 0.65 13.17
CA LEU A 29 11.62 -0.44 12.62
C LEU A 29 10.91 -1.15 11.45
N LEU A 30 9.56 -1.15 11.43
CA LEU A 30 8.78 -1.63 10.29
C LEU A 30 9.02 -0.74 9.05
N PHE A 31 8.99 0.58 9.22
CA PHE A 31 9.17 1.54 8.12
C PHE A 31 10.60 1.57 7.60
N GLU A 32 11.58 1.58 8.49
CA GLU A 32 13.02 1.56 8.15
C GLU A 32 13.40 0.37 7.26
N ARG A 33 12.69 -0.76 7.41
CA ARG A 33 12.94 -2.00 6.64
C ARG A 33 12.14 -2.09 5.36
N THR A 34 11.30 -1.11 5.01
CA THR A 34 10.38 -1.21 3.86
C THR A 34 11.09 -1.56 2.57
N GLU A 35 12.25 -0.94 2.29
CA GLU A 35 13.01 -1.21 1.08
C GLU A 35 13.55 -2.66 1.05
N GLU A 36 14.17 -3.11 2.13
CA GLU A 36 14.68 -4.48 2.25
C GLU A 36 13.54 -5.51 2.22
N SER A 37 12.40 -5.20 2.83
CA SER A 37 11.21 -6.05 2.83
C SER A 37 10.62 -6.19 1.43
N ARG A 38 10.52 -5.08 0.67
CA ARG A 38 10.12 -5.10 -0.75
C ARG A 38 11.07 -5.94 -1.59
N MET A 39 12.37 -5.81 -1.37
CA MET A 39 13.39 -6.60 -2.06
C MET A 39 13.30 -8.09 -1.72
N ALA A 40 13.15 -8.43 -0.44
CA ALA A 40 12.95 -9.82 0.00
C ALA A 40 11.65 -10.40 -0.60
N GLY A 41 10.55 -9.66 -0.57
CA GLY A 41 9.28 -10.05 -1.18
C GLY A 41 9.40 -10.27 -2.68
N TYR A 42 10.12 -9.38 -3.40
CA TYR A 42 10.39 -9.53 -4.83
C TYR A 42 11.21 -10.80 -5.14
N VAL A 43 12.29 -11.04 -4.40
CA VAL A 43 13.13 -12.24 -4.57
C VAL A 43 12.34 -13.51 -4.25
N SER A 44 11.52 -13.48 -3.20
CA SER A 44 10.58 -14.57 -2.88
C SER A 44 9.59 -14.82 -4.02
N GLY A 45 9.02 -13.76 -4.60
CA GLY A 45 8.12 -13.84 -5.74
C GLY A 45 8.77 -14.52 -6.95
N ILE A 46 9.98 -14.10 -7.34
CA ILE A 46 10.74 -14.72 -8.44
C ILE A 46 10.92 -16.22 -8.20
N MET A 47 11.31 -16.62 -6.98
CA MET A 47 11.56 -18.03 -6.65
C MET A 47 10.27 -18.88 -6.65
N MET A 48 9.11 -18.27 -6.43
CA MET A 48 7.82 -18.97 -6.37
C MET A 48 7.08 -18.98 -7.72
N GLU A 49 7.41 -18.07 -8.63
CA GLU A 49 6.75 -17.95 -9.92
C GLU A 49 7.29 -18.95 -10.96
N ARG A 50 6.39 -19.77 -11.52
CA ARG A 50 6.73 -20.79 -12.53
C ARG A 50 7.49 -20.24 -13.73
N GLN A 51 7.26 -18.98 -14.10
CA GLN A 51 7.90 -18.35 -15.27
C GLN A 51 9.42 -18.20 -15.13
N TYR A 52 9.96 -18.17 -13.91
CA TYR A 52 11.39 -18.00 -13.66
C TYR A 52 12.10 -19.33 -13.32
N VAL A 53 11.37 -20.40 -13.03
CA VAL A 53 11.93 -21.67 -12.55
C VAL A 53 12.98 -22.24 -13.51
N ALA A 54 12.70 -22.22 -14.81
CA ALA A 54 13.63 -22.75 -15.82
C ALA A 54 14.98 -22.00 -15.81
N GLU A 55 14.94 -20.66 -15.73
CA GLU A 55 16.13 -19.81 -15.67
C GLU A 55 16.89 -20.01 -14.35
N ILE A 56 16.18 -20.01 -13.22
CA ILE A 56 16.77 -20.22 -11.89
C ILE A 56 17.53 -21.55 -11.83
N LEU A 57 16.94 -22.61 -12.37
CA LEU A 57 17.54 -23.94 -12.38
C LEU A 57 18.68 -24.04 -13.41
N SER A 58 18.49 -23.52 -14.62
CA SER A 58 19.50 -23.63 -15.68
C SER A 58 20.79 -22.88 -15.36
N PHE A 59 20.68 -21.74 -14.67
CA PHE A 59 21.82 -20.92 -14.27
C PHE A 59 22.27 -21.15 -12.81
N GLY A 60 21.62 -22.07 -12.08
CA GLY A 60 21.96 -22.35 -10.68
C GLY A 60 21.76 -21.16 -9.73
N LEU A 61 20.87 -20.21 -10.07
CA LEU A 61 20.68 -18.96 -9.34
C LEU A 61 20.01 -19.14 -7.97
N TRP A 62 19.43 -20.32 -7.72
CA TRP A 62 18.69 -20.62 -6.50
C TRP A 62 19.47 -20.27 -5.23
N GLN A 63 20.75 -20.66 -5.16
CA GLN A 63 21.56 -20.40 -3.97
C GLN A 63 21.76 -18.90 -3.72
N HIS A 64 21.96 -18.12 -4.78
CA HIS A 64 22.17 -16.68 -4.68
C HIS A 64 20.89 -15.95 -4.27
N LEU A 65 19.77 -16.27 -4.93
CA LEU A 65 18.46 -15.69 -4.62
C LEU A 65 18.01 -16.07 -3.21
N PHE A 66 18.13 -17.35 -2.85
CA PHE A 66 17.81 -17.84 -1.52
C PHE A 66 18.69 -17.17 -0.45
N LYS A 67 20.01 -17.07 -0.67
CA LYS A 67 20.92 -16.37 0.26
C LYS A 67 20.52 -14.91 0.45
N LYS A 68 20.14 -14.21 -0.62
CA LYS A 68 19.71 -12.80 -0.55
C LYS A 68 18.44 -12.64 0.27
N TRP A 69 17.41 -13.44 -0.02
CA TRP A 69 16.18 -13.49 0.76
C TRP A 69 16.43 -13.87 2.22
N TYR A 70 17.19 -14.95 2.44
CA TYR A 70 17.49 -15.49 3.77
C TYR A 70 18.27 -14.52 4.64
N THR A 71 19.22 -13.77 4.07
CA THR A 71 19.99 -12.76 4.79
C THR A 71 19.08 -11.62 5.28
N ALA A 72 18.16 -11.15 4.41
CA ALA A 72 17.18 -10.13 4.78
C ALA A 72 16.22 -10.66 5.87
N SER A 73 15.66 -11.85 5.68
CA SER A 73 14.76 -12.49 6.65
C SER A 73 15.45 -12.73 8.01
N GLN A 74 16.70 -13.21 8.01
CA GLN A 74 17.48 -13.36 9.24
C GLN A 74 17.75 -12.02 9.92
N LYS A 75 18.07 -10.97 9.16
CA LYS A 75 18.29 -9.63 9.71
C LYS A 75 17.03 -9.14 10.41
N PHE A 76 15.87 -9.26 9.78
CA PHE A 76 14.58 -8.88 10.37
C PHE A 76 14.31 -9.66 11.65
N PHE A 77 14.43 -10.99 11.58
CA PHE A 77 14.25 -11.86 12.74
C PHE A 77 15.16 -11.47 13.91
N ARG A 78 16.46 -11.23 13.65
CA ARG A 78 17.42 -10.83 14.71
C ARG A 78 17.05 -9.47 15.31
N GLN A 79 16.67 -8.51 14.49
CA GLN A 79 16.28 -7.18 14.97
C GLN A 79 14.96 -7.24 15.77
N ASP A 80 14.00 -8.08 15.39
CA ASP A 80 12.76 -8.31 16.12
C ASP A 80 13.04 -9.00 17.46
N VAL A 81 13.84 -10.07 17.45
CA VAL A 81 14.29 -10.75 18.67
C VAL A 81 15.04 -9.78 19.58
N GLN A 82 15.91 -8.92 19.05
CA GLN A 82 16.64 -7.94 19.85
C GLN A 82 15.69 -6.90 20.47
N LEU A 83 14.69 -6.43 19.72
CA LEU A 83 13.68 -5.50 20.22
C LEU A 83 12.85 -6.15 21.33
N HIS A 84 12.35 -7.37 21.11
CA HIS A 84 11.58 -8.12 22.09
C HIS A 84 12.39 -8.48 23.33
N LYS A 85 13.67 -8.84 23.19
CA LYS A 85 14.57 -9.07 24.33
C LYS A 85 14.76 -7.80 25.15
N GLN A 86 15.01 -6.66 24.51
CA GLN A 86 15.15 -5.37 25.20
C GLN A 86 13.85 -4.97 25.91
N ARG A 87 12.69 -5.12 25.24
CA ARG A 87 11.37 -4.87 25.82
C ARG A 87 11.11 -5.77 27.01
N SER A 88 11.27 -7.08 26.85
CA SER A 88 11.06 -8.07 27.91
C SER A 88 11.97 -7.87 29.11
N ALA A 89 13.25 -7.51 28.90
CA ALA A 89 14.16 -7.18 29.99
C ALA A 89 13.68 -5.94 30.78
N ALA A 90 13.25 -4.88 30.09
CA ALA A 90 12.73 -3.67 30.73
C ALA A 90 11.41 -3.94 31.47
N GLU A 91 10.50 -4.73 30.90
CA GLU A 91 9.26 -5.18 31.55
C GLU A 91 9.57 -6.01 32.80
N THR A 92 10.56 -6.91 32.75
CA THR A 92 10.97 -7.72 33.90
C THR A 92 11.51 -6.86 35.03
N VAL A 93 12.38 -5.88 34.74
CA VAL A 93 12.88 -4.93 35.75
C VAL A 93 11.73 -4.17 36.41
N THR A 94 10.75 -3.73 35.61
CA THR A 94 9.60 -2.99 36.11
C THR A 94 8.68 -3.88 36.94
N ALA A 95 8.44 -5.13 36.53
CA ALA A 95 7.67 -6.10 37.29
C ALA A 95 8.31 -6.42 38.65
N THR A 96 9.64 -6.55 38.69
CA THR A 96 10.38 -6.72 39.96
C THR A 96 10.22 -5.49 40.84
N PHE A 97 10.35 -4.28 40.29
CA PHE A 97 10.13 -3.04 41.03
C PHE A 97 8.70 -2.94 41.61
N MET A 98 7.68 -3.29 40.83
CA MET A 98 6.28 -3.36 41.31
C MET A 98 6.10 -4.40 42.42
N THR A 99 6.75 -5.56 42.30
CA THR A 99 6.69 -6.63 43.30
C THR A 99 7.34 -6.19 44.60
N CYS A 100 8.54 -5.60 44.54
CA CYS A 100 9.23 -5.04 45.71
C CYS A 100 8.37 -3.96 46.37
N SER A 101 7.79 -3.04 45.59
CA SER A 101 6.88 -2.01 46.11
C SER A 101 5.69 -2.61 46.86
N THR A 102 5.07 -3.66 46.31
CA THR A 102 3.95 -4.37 46.94
C THR A 102 4.34 -4.99 48.27
N VAL A 103 5.50 -5.63 48.34
CA VAL A 103 6.02 -6.22 49.58
C VAL A 103 6.35 -5.13 50.60
N THR A 104 6.99 -4.03 50.18
CA THR A 104 7.32 -2.90 51.07
C THR A 104 6.07 -2.24 51.64
N VAL A 105 5.05 -1.98 50.82
CA VAL A 105 3.78 -1.38 51.27
C VAL A 105 3.05 -2.32 52.23
N THR A 106 2.98 -3.61 51.90
CA THR A 106 2.37 -4.62 52.77
C THR A 106 3.11 -4.73 54.10
N GLY A 107 4.45 -4.78 54.07
CA GLY A 107 5.28 -4.80 55.28
C GLY A 107 5.11 -3.57 56.14
N TYR A 108 5.00 -2.38 55.54
CA TYR A 108 4.72 -1.14 56.26
C TYR A 108 3.34 -1.16 56.94
N ILE A 109 2.30 -1.64 56.26
CA ILE A 109 0.95 -1.79 56.84
C ILE A 109 0.98 -2.74 58.05
N VAL A 110 1.67 -3.88 57.93
CA VAL A 110 1.82 -4.83 59.04
C VAL A 110 2.60 -4.21 60.21
N TYR A 111 3.71 -3.53 59.94
CA TYR A 111 4.50 -2.84 60.97
C TYR A 111 3.70 -1.76 61.70
N ALA A 112 2.93 -0.96 60.97
CA ALA A 112 2.07 0.08 61.53
C ALA A 112 0.95 -0.50 62.43
N CYS A 113 0.49 -1.71 62.13
CA CYS A 113 -0.46 -2.44 62.97
C CYS A 113 0.18 -2.97 64.25
N VAL A 114 1.37 -3.60 64.17
CA VAL A 114 2.05 -4.20 65.33
C VAL A 114 2.49 -3.13 66.34
N THR A 115 2.93 -1.97 65.87
CA THR A 115 3.38 -0.87 66.72
C THR A 115 2.23 -0.06 67.35
N LYS A 116 0.96 -0.43 67.07
CA LYS A 116 -0.25 0.34 67.43
C LYS A 116 -0.21 1.81 66.99
N ALA A 117 0.65 2.15 66.03
CA ALA A 117 0.72 3.49 65.46
C ALA A 117 -0.58 3.88 64.74
N LEU A 118 -1.29 2.88 64.22
CA LEU A 118 -2.64 2.97 63.71
C LEU A 118 -3.49 1.87 64.37
N SER A 119 -4.73 2.19 64.77
CA SER A 119 -5.69 1.28 65.41
C SER A 119 -6.26 0.23 64.43
N LEU A 120 -5.40 -0.45 63.68
CA LEU A 120 -5.77 -1.37 62.61
C LEU A 120 -6.08 -2.77 63.17
N THR A 121 -7.12 -3.39 62.66
CA THR A 121 -7.43 -4.81 62.90
C THR A 121 -6.74 -5.70 61.88
N VAL A 122 -6.67 -7.01 62.15
CA VAL A 122 -6.15 -8.00 61.19
C VAL A 122 -6.97 -8.00 59.88
N GLY A 123 -8.28 -7.74 59.97
CA GLY A 123 -9.15 -7.58 58.80
C GLY A 123 -8.79 -6.37 57.94
N ASP A 124 -8.42 -5.25 58.57
CA ASP A 124 -8.00 -4.04 57.85
C ASP A 124 -6.71 -4.26 57.05
N ILE A 125 -5.76 -5.03 57.60
CA ILE A 125 -4.51 -5.38 56.90
C ILE A 125 -4.81 -6.16 55.62
N MET A 126 -5.64 -7.22 55.72
CA MET A 126 -6.03 -8.02 54.56
C MET A 126 -6.74 -7.16 53.50
N MET A 127 -7.62 -6.27 53.94
CA MET A 127 -8.34 -5.35 53.06
C MET A 127 -7.39 -4.38 52.34
N TYR A 128 -6.50 -3.69 53.06
CA TYR A 128 -5.61 -2.69 52.44
C TYR A 128 -4.54 -3.32 51.54
N SER A 129 -3.95 -4.44 51.94
CA SER A 129 -2.99 -5.17 51.12
C SER A 129 -3.64 -5.74 49.86
N GLY A 130 -4.85 -6.32 49.98
CA GLY A 130 -5.63 -6.79 48.84
C GLY A 130 -6.04 -5.67 47.88
N ALA A 131 -6.51 -4.54 48.43
CA ALA A 131 -6.87 -3.36 47.64
C ALA A 131 -5.67 -2.77 46.89
N PHE A 132 -4.48 -2.71 47.52
CA PHE A 132 -3.27 -2.22 46.89
C PHE A 132 -2.78 -3.15 45.76
N ALA A 133 -2.70 -4.46 46.02
CA ALA A 133 -2.30 -5.44 45.02
C ALA A 133 -3.28 -5.48 43.82
N GLY A 134 -4.59 -5.50 44.10
CA GLY A 134 -5.64 -5.42 43.08
C GLY A 134 -5.58 -4.13 42.28
N GLY A 135 -5.32 -2.99 42.93
CA GLY A 135 -5.15 -1.70 42.28
C GLY A 135 -3.95 -1.65 41.32
N LEU A 136 -2.81 -2.26 41.69
CA LEU A 136 -1.63 -2.35 40.81
C LEU A 136 -1.91 -3.22 39.58
N VAL A 137 -2.60 -4.35 39.76
CA VAL A 137 -3.02 -5.21 38.63
C VAL A 137 -3.98 -4.44 37.72
N GLY A 138 -4.97 -3.74 38.27
CA GLY A 138 -5.89 -2.91 37.51
C GLY A 138 -5.19 -1.82 36.71
N LEU A 139 -4.22 -1.12 37.32
CA LEU A 139 -3.39 -0.13 36.63
C LEU A 139 -2.57 -0.74 35.49
N ARG A 140 -1.98 -1.92 35.71
CA ARG A 140 -1.23 -2.62 34.68
C ARG A 140 -2.11 -2.93 33.47
N ILE A 141 -3.29 -3.49 33.70
CA ILE A 141 -4.26 -3.78 32.62
C ILE A 141 -4.63 -2.50 31.89
N ALA A 142 -4.86 -1.40 32.61
CA ALA A 142 -5.16 -0.10 31.99
C ALA A 142 -3.99 0.41 31.14
N VAL A 143 -2.75 0.31 31.63
CA VAL A 143 -1.54 0.70 30.89
C VAL A 143 -1.36 -0.15 29.64
N ASP A 144 -1.53 -1.47 29.74
CA ASP A 144 -1.44 -2.39 28.60
C ASP A 144 -2.54 -2.08 27.57
N GLY A 145 -3.76 -1.76 28.01
CA GLY A 145 -4.86 -1.31 27.15
C GLY A 145 -4.55 0.01 26.43
N VAL A 146 -4.08 1.02 27.15
CA VAL A 146 -3.68 2.32 26.56
C VAL A 146 -2.53 2.14 25.57
N SER A 147 -1.53 1.31 25.90
CA SER A 147 -0.43 1.00 25.00
C SER A 147 -0.90 0.28 23.73
N GLY A 148 -1.80 -0.69 23.87
CA GLY A 148 -2.38 -1.40 22.72
C GLY A 148 -3.16 -0.45 21.81
N ILE A 149 -3.94 0.48 22.38
CA ILE A 149 -4.62 1.53 21.62
C ILE A 149 -3.61 2.42 20.90
N TYR A 150 -2.53 2.84 21.58
CA TYR A 150 -1.48 3.67 20.98
C TYR A 150 -0.76 2.95 19.83
N GLU A 151 -0.35 1.69 20.01
CA GLU A 151 0.28 0.89 18.96
C GLU A 151 -0.65 0.74 17.75
N ASN A 152 -1.94 0.43 17.96
CA ASN A 152 -2.93 0.35 16.89
C ASN A 152 -3.15 1.72 16.20
N ALA A 153 -3.14 2.82 16.97
CA ALA A 153 -3.31 4.17 16.44
C ALA A 153 -2.15 4.60 15.53
N LEU A 154 -0.93 4.11 15.77
CA LEU A 154 0.22 4.34 14.87
C LEU A 154 -0.07 3.80 13.46
N PHE A 155 -0.66 2.60 13.34
CA PHE A 155 -1.05 2.03 12.04
C PHE A 155 -2.26 2.72 11.43
N LEU A 156 -3.24 3.15 12.24
CA LEU A 156 -4.37 3.92 11.74
C LEU A 156 -3.95 5.28 11.19
N ASN A 157 -2.89 5.88 11.74
CA ASN A 157 -2.35 7.13 11.22
C ASN A 157 -1.90 6.97 9.76
N ASP A 158 -1.36 5.81 9.37
CA ASP A 158 -0.99 5.53 7.98
C ASP A 158 -2.22 5.51 7.06
N LEU A 159 -3.34 4.95 7.52
CA LEU A 159 -4.61 4.97 6.76
C LEU A 159 -5.18 6.38 6.64
N VAL A 160 -5.11 7.16 7.72
CA VAL A 160 -5.52 8.56 7.72
C VAL A 160 -4.63 9.39 6.80
N GLU A 161 -3.32 9.16 6.81
CA GLU A 161 -2.36 9.82 5.93
C GLU A 161 -2.59 9.43 4.46
N PHE A 162 -2.83 8.14 4.19
CA PHE A 162 -3.21 7.66 2.86
C PHE A 162 -4.48 8.35 2.36
N ASN A 163 -5.52 8.50 3.19
CA ASN A 163 -6.76 9.18 2.82
C ASN A 163 -6.58 10.69 2.60
N LYS A 164 -5.53 11.29 3.17
CA LYS A 164 -5.15 12.69 2.90
C LYS A 164 -4.39 12.85 1.58
N LEU A 165 -3.85 11.77 1.01
CA LEU A 165 -3.22 11.82 -0.31
C LEU A 165 -4.27 12.16 -1.36
N LYS A 166 -4.15 13.36 -1.94
CA LYS A 166 -4.99 13.75 -3.07
C LYS A 166 -4.43 13.11 -4.35
N PRO A 167 -5.27 12.51 -5.20
CA PRO A 167 -4.81 12.07 -6.50
C PRO A 167 -4.33 13.30 -7.29
N HIS A 168 -3.23 13.16 -8.03
CA HIS A 168 -2.72 14.24 -8.88
C HIS A 168 -3.68 14.61 -10.02
N ILE A 169 -4.63 13.71 -10.30
CA ILE A 169 -5.71 13.88 -11.26
C ILE A 169 -7.01 13.58 -10.52
N GLU A 170 -7.87 14.58 -10.32
CA GLU A 170 -9.24 14.32 -9.84
C GLU A 170 -9.98 13.50 -10.89
N ILE A 171 -10.60 12.38 -10.48
CA ILE A 171 -11.47 11.59 -11.35
C ILE A 171 -12.89 12.08 -11.08
N ARG A 172 -13.37 13.03 -11.89
CA ARG A 172 -14.79 13.37 -11.93
C ARG A 172 -15.46 12.56 -13.03
N GLN A 173 -16.31 11.60 -12.65
CA GLN A 173 -17.14 10.84 -13.58
C GLN A 173 -18.17 11.75 -14.27
N THR A 174 -18.64 12.78 -13.56
CA THR A 174 -19.56 13.81 -14.07
C THR A 174 -18.82 14.93 -14.79
N GLY A 175 -18.26 14.60 -15.96
CA GLY A 175 -17.82 15.60 -16.93
C GLY A 175 -18.94 15.99 -17.89
N LYS A 176 -18.89 17.21 -18.44
CA LYS A 176 -19.65 17.49 -19.68
C LYS A 176 -19.24 16.42 -20.72
N PRO A 177 -20.19 15.83 -21.46
CA PRO A 177 -19.84 14.87 -22.50
C PRO A 177 -18.82 15.52 -23.44
N VAL A 178 -17.79 14.75 -23.79
CA VAL A 178 -16.83 15.17 -24.81
C VAL A 178 -17.63 15.43 -26.09
N PRO A 179 -17.46 16.59 -26.76
CA PRO A 179 -18.14 16.86 -28.02
C PRO A 179 -17.95 15.68 -28.98
N GLY A 180 -19.04 15.19 -29.57
CA GLY A 180 -19.06 13.94 -30.35
C GLY A 180 -18.27 13.95 -31.66
N VAL A 181 -17.56 15.04 -31.98
CA VAL A 181 -16.74 15.16 -33.18
C VAL A 181 -15.33 15.56 -32.78
N VAL A 182 -14.42 14.59 -32.89
CA VAL A 182 -12.99 14.76 -32.74
C VAL A 182 -12.44 15.35 -34.03
N GLU A 183 -12.02 16.61 -34.05
CA GLU A 183 -11.36 17.18 -35.23
C GLU A 183 -9.84 17.00 -35.17
N SER A 184 -9.24 17.25 -34.00
CA SER A 184 -7.80 17.11 -33.79
C SER A 184 -7.41 16.83 -32.33
N ILE A 185 -6.17 16.40 -32.15
CA ILE A 185 -5.46 16.31 -30.88
C ILE A 185 -4.24 17.23 -30.96
N GLU A 186 -4.04 18.08 -29.97
CA GLU A 186 -2.97 19.09 -30.01
C GLU A 186 -2.11 19.07 -28.75
N LEU A 187 -0.80 19.13 -28.95
CA LEU A 187 0.19 19.36 -27.91
C LEU A 187 0.85 20.71 -28.17
N ARG A 188 0.87 21.58 -27.15
CA ARG A 188 1.47 22.91 -27.23
C ARG A 188 2.53 23.06 -26.14
N ASN A 189 3.79 23.18 -26.58
CA ASN A 189 4.98 23.35 -25.75
C ASN A 189 5.13 22.32 -24.62
N VAL A 190 4.74 21.07 -24.90
CA VAL A 190 4.67 20.01 -23.89
C VAL A 190 6.08 19.58 -23.45
N SER A 191 6.36 19.72 -22.16
CA SER A 191 7.58 19.22 -21.54
C SER A 191 7.25 18.32 -20.36
N PHE A 192 8.01 17.25 -20.17
CA PHE A 192 7.76 16.28 -19.11
C PHE A 192 9.05 15.77 -18.46
N LYS A 193 8.98 15.63 -17.14
CA LYS A 193 10.05 15.14 -16.28
C LYS A 193 9.47 14.22 -15.20
N TYR A 194 10.06 13.03 -15.04
CA TYR A 194 9.67 12.10 -13.97
C TYR A 194 10.14 12.63 -12.60
N PRO A 195 9.39 12.41 -11.51
CA PRO A 195 9.75 12.92 -10.18
C PRO A 195 11.14 12.47 -9.68
N ALA A 196 11.56 11.26 -10.05
CA ALA A 196 12.82 10.67 -9.62
C ALA A 196 14.05 11.14 -10.42
N THR A 197 13.89 11.94 -11.48
CA THR A 197 14.99 12.33 -12.35
C THR A 197 15.08 13.84 -12.50
N GLN A 198 16.29 14.38 -12.67
CA GLN A 198 16.48 15.80 -12.98
C GLN A 198 16.35 16.12 -14.48
N LYS A 199 16.44 15.10 -15.34
CA LYS A 199 16.44 15.21 -16.80
C LYS A 199 15.03 15.15 -17.37
N TYR A 200 14.69 16.14 -18.21
CA TYR A 200 13.47 16.12 -19.02
C TYR A 200 13.49 14.94 -20.01
N THR A 201 12.40 14.18 -20.03
CA THR A 201 12.16 13.11 -21.00
C THR A 201 11.54 13.67 -22.29
N LEU A 202 10.68 14.69 -22.16
CA LEU A 202 10.13 15.45 -23.29
C LEU A 202 10.43 16.93 -23.09
N LYS A 203 10.80 17.63 -24.15
CA LYS A 203 11.12 19.07 -24.14
C LYS A 203 10.42 19.75 -25.30
N ASN A 204 9.57 20.72 -24.98
CA ASN A 204 8.93 21.63 -25.92
C ASN A 204 8.26 20.95 -27.14
N VAL A 205 7.54 19.86 -26.90
CA VAL A 205 6.87 19.08 -27.95
C VAL A 205 5.63 19.83 -28.42
N ASN A 206 5.57 20.09 -29.74
CA ASN A 206 4.44 20.69 -30.43
C ASN A 206 3.98 19.74 -31.54
N LEU A 207 2.78 19.21 -31.44
CA LEU A 207 2.23 18.21 -32.37
C LEU A 207 0.74 18.43 -32.55
N ILE A 208 0.25 18.17 -33.76
CA ILE A 208 -1.17 18.16 -34.10
C ILE A 208 -1.45 16.83 -34.81
N PHE A 209 -2.46 16.10 -34.38
CA PHE A 209 -2.93 14.88 -35.01
C PHE A 209 -4.36 15.12 -35.48
N ASN A 210 -4.65 14.91 -36.76
CA ASN A 210 -6.00 15.11 -37.28
C ASN A 210 -6.82 13.82 -37.20
N ARG A 211 -8.14 13.97 -37.23
CA ARG A 211 -9.06 12.83 -37.31
C ARG A 211 -8.77 11.98 -38.54
N SER A 212 -8.97 10.66 -38.40
CA SER A 212 -8.88 9.68 -39.49
C SER A 212 -7.48 9.50 -40.08
N GLU A 213 -6.45 10.00 -39.40
CA GLU A 213 -5.05 9.75 -39.74
C GLU A 213 -4.44 8.70 -38.82
N SER A 214 -3.60 7.85 -39.39
CA SER A 214 -2.74 6.93 -38.63
C SER A 214 -1.35 7.54 -38.52
N THR A 215 -0.93 7.92 -37.32
CA THR A 215 0.40 8.52 -37.10
C THR A 215 1.36 7.54 -36.45
N LEU A 216 2.55 7.38 -37.06
CA LEU A 216 3.62 6.55 -36.53
C LEU A 216 4.69 7.39 -35.85
N ILE A 217 4.93 7.14 -34.56
CA ILE A 217 5.98 7.83 -33.79
C ILE A 217 7.25 6.97 -33.77
N ILE A 218 8.29 7.43 -34.46
CA ILE A 218 9.58 6.74 -34.57
C ILE A 218 10.65 7.52 -33.80
N GLY A 219 11.64 6.81 -33.26
CA GLY A 219 12.81 7.41 -32.61
C GLY A 219 13.61 6.40 -31.81
N ALA A 220 14.81 6.80 -31.37
CA ALA A 220 15.69 5.94 -30.58
C ALA A 220 15.06 5.51 -29.24
N ASN A 221 15.63 4.47 -28.63
CA ASN A 221 15.28 4.08 -27.26
C ASN A 221 15.59 5.24 -26.30
N GLY A 222 14.63 5.55 -25.42
CA GLY A 222 14.75 6.69 -24.51
C GLY A 222 14.37 8.06 -25.10
N ALA A 223 13.96 8.15 -26.37
CA ALA A 223 13.50 9.41 -26.98
C ALA A 223 12.17 9.97 -26.41
N GLY A 224 11.53 9.26 -25.47
CA GLY A 224 10.30 9.71 -24.81
C GLY A 224 8.99 9.26 -25.46
N LYS A 225 9.02 8.40 -26.48
CA LYS A 225 7.82 7.87 -27.18
C LYS A 225 6.74 7.32 -26.24
N SER A 226 7.12 6.39 -25.35
CA SER A 226 6.18 5.82 -24.37
C SER A 226 5.70 6.85 -23.35
N THR A 227 6.49 7.90 -23.09
CA THR A 227 6.08 8.99 -22.21
C THR A 227 5.06 9.90 -22.90
N LEU A 228 5.25 10.17 -24.20
CA LEU A 228 4.30 10.89 -25.03
C LEU A 228 2.95 10.15 -25.09
N LEU A 229 2.96 8.83 -25.32
CA LEU A 229 1.74 8.01 -25.29
C LEU A 229 1.05 8.02 -23.93
N ARG A 230 1.79 8.04 -22.82
CA ARG A 230 1.20 8.16 -21.46
C ARG A 230 0.51 9.51 -21.23
N ILE A 231 1.06 10.59 -21.79
CA ILE A 231 0.44 11.92 -21.72
C ILE A 231 -0.84 11.95 -22.58
N LEU A 232 -0.78 11.43 -23.81
CA LEU A 232 -1.93 11.31 -24.69
C LEU A 232 -3.05 10.44 -24.09
N ALA A 233 -2.70 9.34 -23.42
CA ALA A 233 -3.64 8.48 -22.69
C ALA A 233 -4.15 9.08 -21.37
N VAL A 234 -3.78 10.32 -21.06
CA VAL A 234 -4.13 11.03 -19.81
C VAL A 234 -3.79 10.22 -18.55
N LEU A 235 -2.69 9.47 -18.60
CA LEU A 235 -2.16 8.71 -17.46
C LEU A 235 -1.26 9.56 -16.57
N THR A 236 -0.68 10.62 -17.12
CA THR A 236 0.21 11.52 -16.40
C THR A 236 0.14 12.91 -17.02
N PRO A 237 -0.04 13.99 -16.23
CA PRO A 237 -0.08 15.34 -16.78
C PRO A 237 1.32 15.77 -17.25
N PRO A 238 1.40 16.66 -18.25
CA PRO A 238 2.68 17.27 -18.62
C PRO A 238 3.20 18.16 -17.49
N THR A 239 4.53 18.33 -17.39
CA THR A 239 5.14 19.24 -16.40
C THR A 239 4.96 20.70 -16.82
N HIS A 240 5.05 20.98 -18.12
CA HIS A 240 4.79 22.29 -18.72
C HIS A 240 4.06 22.12 -20.06
N GLY A 241 3.39 23.19 -20.51
CA GLY A 241 2.61 23.20 -21.74
C GLY A 241 1.17 22.74 -21.53
N SER A 242 0.47 22.46 -22.62
CA SER A 242 -0.91 21.99 -22.60
C SER A 242 -1.15 20.90 -23.63
N VAL A 243 -2.08 20.01 -23.29
CA VAL A 243 -2.59 18.98 -24.20
C VAL A 243 -4.07 19.25 -24.35
N GLU A 244 -4.55 19.23 -25.59
CA GLU A 244 -5.96 19.34 -25.94
C GLU A 244 -6.38 18.07 -26.66
N LEU A 245 -7.39 17.40 -26.13
CA LEU A 245 -7.94 16.15 -26.67
C LEU A 245 -9.41 16.38 -26.94
N PHE A 246 -9.85 16.11 -28.17
CA PHE A 246 -11.27 16.16 -28.52
C PHE A 246 -11.90 17.55 -28.28
N GLY A 247 -11.16 18.62 -28.57
CA GLY A 247 -11.57 20.01 -28.33
C GLY A 247 -11.65 20.41 -26.85
N VAL A 248 -11.11 19.57 -25.95
CA VAL A 248 -11.10 19.81 -24.50
C VAL A 248 -9.66 19.81 -24.01
N ARG A 249 -9.25 20.92 -23.37
CA ARG A 249 -7.96 20.98 -22.69
C ARG A 249 -7.94 19.97 -21.55
N VAL A 250 -6.92 19.10 -21.56
CA VAL A 250 -6.74 18.08 -20.53
C VAL A 250 -6.54 18.76 -19.18
N GLY A 251 -7.51 18.56 -18.28
CA GLY A 251 -7.59 19.15 -16.95
C GLY A 251 -8.17 18.15 -15.93
N PRO A 252 -8.77 18.59 -14.80
CA PRO A 252 -9.23 17.72 -13.72
C PRO A 252 -10.49 16.88 -14.02
N THR A 253 -11.01 16.89 -15.25
CA THR A 253 -12.21 16.14 -15.65
C THR A 253 -11.82 15.01 -16.61
N VAL A 254 -11.05 14.05 -16.10
CA VAL A 254 -10.31 13.09 -16.94
C VAL A 254 -11.11 11.89 -17.41
N TRP A 255 -12.21 11.54 -16.74
CA TRP A 255 -12.95 10.32 -17.05
C TRP A 255 -13.56 10.33 -18.46
N ALA A 256 -14.26 11.41 -18.80
CA ALA A 256 -14.93 11.55 -20.10
C ALA A 256 -13.94 11.53 -21.28
N ILE A 257 -12.69 11.98 -21.08
CA ILE A 257 -11.64 11.90 -22.10
C ILE A 257 -11.07 10.47 -22.17
N ARG A 258 -10.84 9.81 -21.03
CA ARG A 258 -10.32 8.43 -21.00
C ARG A 258 -11.29 7.43 -21.63
N SER A 259 -12.60 7.64 -21.48
CA SER A 259 -13.62 6.81 -22.14
C SER A 259 -13.64 6.96 -23.66
N GLN A 260 -12.81 7.83 -24.24
CA GLN A 260 -12.64 7.98 -25.69
C GLN A 260 -11.32 7.39 -26.19
N ILE A 261 -10.49 6.85 -25.29
CA ILE A 261 -9.12 6.40 -25.60
C ILE A 261 -8.97 4.92 -25.30
N GLY A 262 -8.62 4.13 -26.30
CA GLY A 262 -8.14 2.77 -26.16
C GLY A 262 -6.62 2.78 -26.09
N LEU A 263 -6.03 2.15 -25.07
CA LEU A 263 -4.58 2.06 -24.93
C LEU A 263 -4.12 0.61 -25.01
N ILE A 264 -3.27 0.30 -25.97
CA ILE A 264 -2.59 -0.99 -26.10
C ILE A 264 -1.15 -0.83 -25.62
N ALA A 265 -0.93 -1.11 -24.34
CA ALA A 265 0.40 -1.03 -23.75
C ALA A 265 1.34 -2.15 -24.23
N HIS A 266 2.65 -1.89 -24.22
CA HIS A 266 3.68 -2.89 -24.55
C HIS A 266 3.61 -4.14 -23.65
N GLN A 267 3.27 -3.95 -22.37
CA GLN A 267 2.90 -5.04 -21.47
C GLN A 267 1.38 -5.00 -21.27
N PRO A 268 0.63 -6.05 -21.65
CA PRO A 268 -0.81 -6.13 -21.45
C PRO A 268 -1.21 -5.83 -20.00
N ILE A 269 -2.06 -4.82 -19.82
CA ILE A 269 -2.59 -4.43 -18.50
C ILE A 269 -3.86 -5.26 -18.26
N LEU A 270 -3.67 -6.54 -17.91
CA LEU A 270 -4.74 -7.50 -17.66
C LEU A 270 -4.59 -8.07 -16.24
N TYR A 271 -5.72 -8.34 -15.60
CA TYR A 271 -5.75 -9.12 -14.37
C TYR A 271 -5.44 -10.58 -14.72
N ARG A 272 -4.22 -11.03 -14.38
CA ARG A 272 -3.68 -12.33 -14.83
C ARG A 272 -4.41 -13.54 -14.24
N ASP A 273 -5.02 -13.38 -13.08
CA ASP A 273 -5.79 -14.45 -12.43
C ASP A 273 -7.25 -14.50 -12.90
N PHE A 274 -7.73 -13.47 -13.59
CA PHE A 274 -9.06 -13.44 -14.18
C PHE A 274 -9.05 -14.10 -15.56
N THR A 275 -10.22 -14.52 -16.03
CA THR A 275 -10.42 -14.97 -17.40
C THR A 275 -10.45 -13.78 -18.38
N PRO A 276 -10.25 -13.99 -19.69
CA PRO A 276 -10.46 -12.94 -20.70
C PRO A 276 -11.84 -12.31 -20.59
N ARG A 277 -12.89 -13.12 -20.40
CA ARG A 277 -14.27 -12.64 -20.23
C ARG A 277 -14.40 -11.73 -19.02
N GLU A 278 -13.92 -12.16 -17.86
CA GLU A 278 -13.95 -11.36 -16.62
C GLU A 278 -13.19 -10.04 -16.77
N ASN A 279 -12.04 -10.05 -17.43
CA ASN A 279 -11.29 -8.83 -17.73
C ASN A 279 -12.13 -7.85 -18.57
N LEU A 280 -12.69 -8.31 -19.68
CA LEU A 280 -13.48 -7.45 -20.58
C LEU A 280 -14.75 -6.94 -19.90
N GLU A 281 -15.47 -7.80 -19.19
CA GLU A 281 -16.68 -7.40 -18.46
C GLU A 281 -16.38 -6.37 -17.37
N PHE A 282 -15.26 -6.52 -16.65
CA PHE A 282 -14.83 -5.56 -15.65
C PHE A 282 -14.57 -4.18 -16.27
N PHE A 283 -13.82 -4.12 -17.37
CA PHE A 283 -13.55 -2.84 -18.06
C PHE A 283 -14.80 -2.29 -18.74
N GLY A 284 -15.68 -3.13 -19.27
CA GLY A 284 -16.96 -2.71 -19.82
C GLY A 284 -17.84 -2.05 -18.78
N LYS A 285 -17.96 -2.63 -17.58
CA LYS A 285 -18.65 -2.01 -16.44
C LYS A 285 -18.00 -0.69 -16.02
N LEU A 286 -16.66 -0.66 -15.99
CA LEU A 286 -15.92 0.54 -15.61
C LEU A 286 -16.22 1.71 -16.57
N TYR A 287 -16.34 1.45 -17.87
CA TYR A 287 -16.65 2.43 -18.92
C TYR A 287 -18.14 2.59 -19.23
N ASP A 288 -19.03 2.07 -18.38
CA ASP A 288 -20.49 2.16 -18.56
C ASP A 288 -21.00 1.59 -19.91
N VAL A 289 -20.31 0.56 -20.44
CA VAL A 289 -20.70 -0.11 -21.70
C VAL A 289 -22.01 -0.88 -21.49
N PRO A 290 -23.05 -0.66 -22.32
CA PRO A 290 -24.29 -1.42 -22.24
C PRO A 290 -24.03 -2.92 -22.48
N LYS A 291 -24.64 -3.78 -21.64
CA LYS A 291 -24.52 -5.25 -21.73
C LYS A 291 -23.06 -5.72 -21.91
N PRO A 292 -22.17 -5.46 -20.93
CA PRO A 292 -20.74 -5.69 -21.09
C PRO A 292 -20.38 -7.17 -21.33
N ALA A 293 -21.22 -8.12 -20.88
CA ALA A 293 -21.02 -9.54 -21.14
C ALA A 293 -21.22 -9.93 -22.61
N ASP A 294 -22.22 -9.34 -23.28
CA ASP A 294 -22.50 -9.59 -24.70
C ASP A 294 -21.36 -9.01 -25.55
N ARG A 295 -20.98 -7.75 -25.27
CA ARG A 295 -19.86 -7.08 -25.94
C ARG A 295 -18.52 -7.78 -25.72
N ALA A 296 -18.29 -8.32 -24.52
CA ALA A 296 -17.10 -9.13 -24.25
C ALA A 296 -17.07 -10.39 -25.13
N GLY A 297 -18.21 -11.07 -25.30
CA GLY A 297 -18.34 -12.20 -26.22
C GLY A 297 -17.99 -11.84 -27.65
N GLU A 298 -18.60 -10.78 -28.19
CA GLU A 298 -18.32 -10.28 -29.55
C GLU A 298 -16.84 -9.97 -29.77
N LEU A 299 -16.20 -9.30 -28.81
CA LEU A 299 -14.78 -8.92 -28.93
C LEU A 299 -13.86 -10.13 -28.80
N LEU A 300 -14.21 -11.12 -27.98
CA LEU A 300 -13.46 -12.38 -27.89
C LEU A 300 -13.59 -13.20 -29.17
N ASP A 301 -14.77 -13.22 -29.78
CA ASP A 301 -14.98 -13.82 -31.10
C ASP A 301 -14.14 -13.11 -32.16
N LEU A 302 -14.17 -11.77 -32.19
CA LEU A 302 -13.41 -10.94 -33.12
C LEU A 302 -11.90 -11.22 -33.05
N VAL A 303 -11.35 -11.38 -31.85
CA VAL A 303 -9.92 -11.70 -31.67
C VAL A 303 -9.63 -13.20 -31.68
N GLY A 304 -10.62 -14.05 -31.92
CA GLY A 304 -10.49 -15.51 -32.04
C GLY A 304 -10.08 -16.20 -30.74
N LEU A 305 -10.67 -15.81 -29.61
CA LEU A 305 -10.37 -16.31 -28.26
C LEU A 305 -11.58 -16.88 -27.51
N SER A 306 -12.74 -17.02 -28.13
CA SER A 306 -13.95 -17.60 -27.52
C SER A 306 -13.70 -18.98 -26.90
N HIS A 307 -12.94 -19.83 -27.59
CA HIS A 307 -12.54 -21.17 -27.10
C HIS A 307 -11.66 -21.17 -25.84
N ARG A 308 -11.16 -20.01 -25.42
CA ARG A 308 -10.25 -19.81 -24.26
C ARG A 308 -10.76 -18.73 -23.31
N GLN A 309 -12.02 -18.32 -23.46
CA GLN A 309 -12.60 -17.19 -22.72
C GLN A 309 -12.69 -17.42 -21.22
N ASP A 310 -12.67 -18.68 -20.77
CA ASP A 310 -12.81 -19.11 -19.37
C ASP A 310 -11.48 -19.59 -18.77
N ASP A 311 -10.39 -19.57 -19.55
CA ASP A 311 -9.05 -19.85 -19.05
C ASP A 311 -8.51 -18.62 -18.33
N ALA A 312 -7.90 -18.78 -17.14
CA ALA A 312 -7.19 -17.70 -16.50
C ALA A 312 -6.10 -17.12 -17.43
N VAL A 313 -6.02 -15.79 -17.55
CA VAL A 313 -5.11 -15.10 -18.49
C VAL A 313 -3.66 -15.54 -18.33
N LYS A 314 -3.20 -15.89 -17.12
CA LYS A 314 -1.85 -16.42 -16.88
C LYS A 314 -1.51 -17.73 -17.60
N LYS A 315 -2.52 -18.50 -18.05
CA LYS A 315 -2.36 -19.73 -18.82
C LYS A 315 -2.28 -19.49 -20.33
N LEU A 316 -2.61 -18.27 -20.79
CA LEU A 316 -2.62 -17.93 -22.19
C LEU A 316 -1.20 -17.69 -22.72
N SER A 317 -1.00 -17.95 -24.01
CA SER A 317 0.25 -17.59 -24.68
C SER A 317 0.38 -16.06 -24.76
N ARG A 318 1.61 -15.56 -24.89
CA ARG A 318 1.86 -14.11 -25.03
C ARG A 318 1.03 -13.46 -26.16
N GLY A 319 0.88 -14.15 -27.29
CA GLY A 319 0.07 -13.67 -28.42
C GLY A 319 -1.43 -13.65 -28.11
N MET A 320 -1.93 -14.62 -27.35
CA MET A 320 -3.32 -14.62 -26.86
C MET A 320 -3.55 -13.48 -25.86
N THR A 321 -2.64 -13.28 -24.91
CA THR A 321 -2.69 -12.16 -23.95
C THR A 321 -2.68 -10.81 -24.67
N GLN A 322 -1.89 -10.66 -25.73
CA GLN A 322 -1.90 -9.45 -26.56
C GLN A 322 -3.26 -9.23 -27.23
N ARG A 323 -3.87 -10.28 -27.78
CA ARG A 323 -5.20 -10.23 -28.39
C ARG A 323 -6.29 -9.86 -27.39
N VAL A 324 -6.25 -10.38 -26.16
CA VAL A 324 -7.13 -9.93 -25.07
C VAL A 324 -6.90 -8.45 -24.75
N SER A 325 -5.65 -7.98 -24.76
CA SER A 325 -5.34 -6.56 -24.55
C SER A 325 -5.93 -5.66 -25.65
N ILE A 326 -5.96 -6.13 -26.90
CA ILE A 326 -6.61 -5.43 -28.01
C ILE A 326 -8.12 -5.39 -27.79
N ALA A 327 -8.74 -6.54 -27.51
CA ALA A 327 -10.18 -6.60 -27.18
C ALA A 327 -10.55 -5.66 -26.03
N ARG A 328 -9.73 -5.62 -24.97
CA ARG A 328 -9.90 -4.70 -23.85
C ARG A 328 -9.84 -3.24 -24.27
N ALA A 329 -8.89 -2.86 -25.13
CA ALA A 329 -8.77 -1.49 -25.61
C ALA A 329 -9.98 -1.05 -26.45
N LEU A 330 -10.67 -2.01 -27.10
CA LEU A 330 -11.86 -1.79 -27.93
C LEU A 330 -13.18 -1.92 -27.15
N MET A 331 -13.13 -2.27 -25.86
CA MET A 331 -14.32 -2.59 -25.06
C MET A 331 -15.36 -1.47 -25.06
N HIS A 332 -14.88 -0.22 -25.00
CA HIS A 332 -15.69 1.00 -24.89
C HIS A 332 -15.76 1.81 -26.19
N ASP A 333 -15.43 1.20 -27.33
CA ASP A 333 -15.49 1.82 -28.67
C ASP A 333 -14.79 3.20 -28.75
N PRO A 334 -13.46 3.24 -28.52
CA PRO A 334 -12.73 4.50 -28.42
C PRO A 334 -12.59 5.24 -29.75
N ASN A 335 -12.66 6.57 -29.69
CA ASN A 335 -12.35 7.46 -30.82
C ASN A 335 -10.84 7.58 -31.11
N LEU A 336 -9.98 7.29 -30.13
CA LEU A 336 -8.52 7.29 -30.27
C LEU A 336 -7.95 5.95 -29.81
N LEU A 337 -7.19 5.28 -30.66
CA LEU A 337 -6.43 4.09 -30.31
C LEU A 337 -4.93 4.41 -30.25
N LEU A 338 -4.28 4.07 -29.14
CA LEU A 338 -2.86 4.36 -28.84
C LEU A 338 -2.02 3.10 -28.64
#